data_AF-A0A838G410-F1
#
_entry.id   AF-A0A838G410-F1
#
_cell.length_a   1.000
_cell.length_b   1.000
_cell.length_c   1.000
_cell.angle_alpha   90.00
_cell.angle_beta   90.00
_cell.angle_gamma   90.00
#
_symmetry.space_group_name_H-M   'P 1'
#
loop_
_entity.id
_entity.type
_entity.pdbx_description
1 polymer ?
#
loop_
_entity_poly.entity_id
_entity_poly.type
_entity_poly.pdbx_seq_one_letter_code
_entity_poly.pdbx_strand_id
1 'polypeptide(L)'
;GPVLAEQVRAWAGRADLRVQPVIDLADRRSVDAYEVPARMSKQVLLRDPCCPFPYCSNLSRHKDNDHVVPFDPGDADQRPPPGQTSPDNLAPLCRRHHRIKTHSVWRYIMAPPGTYLWTSPHCRRYRVDNTGTTPLDTG
;
A
#
# COMPACT_ATOMS: atom_id res chain seq x y z
N GLY A 1 -14.25 -23.33 -6.03
CA GLY A 1 -15.66 -23.41 -6.49
C GLY A 1 -16.58 -22.82 -5.43
N PRO A 2 -17.84 -22.47 -5.77
CA PRO A 2 -18.80 -21.99 -4.78
C PRO A 2 -19.05 -23.04 -3.69
N VAL A 3 -19.36 -22.59 -2.47
CA VAL A 3 -19.69 -23.45 -1.33
C VAL A 3 -21.17 -23.31 -0.98
N LEU A 4 -21.78 -24.40 -0.52
CA LEU A 4 -23.18 -24.43 -0.12
C LEU A 4 -23.40 -23.66 1.19
N ALA A 5 -24.58 -23.04 1.33
CA ALA A 5 -24.95 -22.32 2.54
C ALA A 5 -24.92 -23.21 3.79
N GLU A 6 -25.28 -24.49 3.67
CA GLU A 6 -25.17 -25.47 4.77
C GLU A 6 -23.73 -25.71 5.20
N GLN A 7 -22.79 -25.70 4.26
CA GLN A 7 -21.37 -25.89 4.55
C GLN A 7 -20.80 -24.67 5.28
N VAL A 8 -21.23 -23.46 4.91
CA VAL A 8 -20.92 -22.24 5.66
C VAL A 8 -21.51 -22.29 7.07
N ARG A 9 -22.74 -22.78 7.25
CA ARG A 9 -23.37 -22.97 8.58
C ARG A 9 -22.65 -24.01 9.43
N ALA A 10 -22.19 -25.11 8.83
CA ALA A 10 -21.41 -26.13 9.53
C ALA A 10 -20.06 -25.59 10.01
N TRP A 11 -19.36 -24.80 9.19
CA TRP A 11 -18.12 -24.11 9.61
C TRP A 11 -18.38 -23.04 10.67
N ALA A 12 -19.51 -22.33 10.56
CA ALA A 12 -19.90 -21.31 11.51
C ALA A 12 -20.18 -21.89 12.90
N GLY A 13 -20.81 -23.07 12.97
CA GLY A 13 -21.26 -23.64 14.25
C GLY A 13 -22.09 -22.63 15.05
N ARG A 14 -21.62 -22.29 16.26
CA ARG A 14 -22.18 -21.21 17.12
C ARG A 14 -21.32 -19.93 17.12
N ALA A 15 -20.33 -19.82 16.24
CA ALA A 15 -19.43 -18.68 16.20
C ALA A 15 -20.15 -17.40 15.74
N ASP A 16 -19.75 -16.28 16.32
CA ASP A 16 -20.14 -14.97 15.81
C ASP A 16 -19.36 -14.69 14.51
N LEU A 17 -20.08 -14.57 13.40
CA LEU A 17 -19.51 -14.38 12.08
C LEU A 17 -19.90 -13.02 11.51
N ARG A 18 -18.89 -12.29 11.03
CA ARG A 18 -19.09 -11.07 10.26
C ARG A 18 -18.73 -11.30 8.80
N VAL A 19 -19.74 -11.36 7.93
CA VAL A 19 -19.53 -11.36 6.48
C VAL A 19 -18.99 -10.00 6.05
N GLN A 20 -17.86 -10.00 5.34
CA GLN A 20 -17.29 -8.80 4.75
C GLN A 20 -17.28 -8.93 3.23
N PRO A 21 -17.56 -7.85 2.48
CA PRO A 21 -17.42 -7.87 1.03
C PRO A 21 -15.97 -8.16 0.67
N VAL A 22 -15.78 -8.96 -0.38
CA VAL A 22 -14.45 -9.21 -0.94
C VAL A 22 -13.81 -7.89 -1.36
N ILE A 23 -12.52 -7.75 -1.04
CA ILE A 23 -11.70 -6.66 -1.54
C ILE A 23 -10.95 -7.21 -2.74
N ASP A 24 -11.33 -6.73 -3.92
CA ASP A 24 -10.57 -7.00 -5.13
C ASP A 24 -9.28 -6.18 -5.08
N LEU A 25 -8.14 -6.88 -5.04
CA LEU A 25 -6.83 -6.22 -5.01
C LEU A 25 -6.48 -5.56 -6.36
N ALA A 26 -7.16 -5.97 -7.44
CA ALA A 26 -6.99 -5.38 -8.77
C ALA A 26 -7.90 -4.15 -9.00
N ASP A 27 -8.75 -3.78 -8.05
CA ASP A 27 -9.56 -2.56 -8.13
C ASP A 27 -8.64 -1.32 -8.13
N ARG A 28 -8.84 -0.39 -9.07
CA ARG A 28 -8.01 0.81 -9.24
C ARG A 28 -8.77 2.11 -9.02
N ARG A 29 -9.92 2.04 -8.35
CA ARG A 29 -10.71 3.22 -8.01
C ARG A 29 -9.88 4.22 -7.22
N SER A 30 -10.03 5.48 -7.59
CA SER A 30 -9.37 6.61 -6.97
C SER A 30 -10.38 7.56 -6.32
N VAL A 31 -9.89 8.46 -5.47
CA VAL A 31 -10.65 9.57 -4.90
C VAL A 31 -9.91 10.89 -5.08
N ASP A 32 -10.66 11.97 -5.20
CA ASP A 32 -10.15 13.34 -5.41
C ASP A 32 -9.90 14.05 -4.07
N ALA A 33 -9.26 13.36 -3.12
CA ALA A 33 -8.97 13.87 -1.79
C ALA A 33 -7.64 13.28 -1.28
N TYR A 34 -6.98 13.96 -0.35
CA TYR A 34 -5.75 13.47 0.27
C TYR A 34 -6.03 12.27 1.18
N GLU A 35 -7.14 12.29 1.90
CA GLU A 35 -7.52 11.27 2.87
C GLU A 35 -7.82 9.93 2.20
N VAL A 36 -7.13 8.89 2.67
CA VAL A 36 -7.30 7.52 2.14
C VAL A 36 -8.52 6.85 2.77
N PRO A 37 -9.54 6.44 1.98
CA PRO A 37 -10.69 5.73 2.52
C PRO A 37 -10.32 4.39 3.16
N ALA A 38 -11.02 3.98 4.21
CA ALA A 38 -10.71 2.75 4.96
C ALA A 38 -10.67 1.48 4.09
N ARG A 39 -11.57 1.37 3.10
CA ARG A 39 -11.57 0.25 2.14
C ARG A 39 -10.27 0.21 1.32
N MET A 40 -9.82 1.36 0.83
CA MET A 40 -8.60 1.50 0.04
C MET A 40 -7.36 1.24 0.89
N SER A 41 -7.30 1.77 2.11
CA SER A 41 -6.20 1.46 3.03
C SER A 41 -6.11 -0.03 3.33
N LYS A 42 -7.25 -0.71 3.52
CA LYS A 42 -7.28 -2.16 3.71
C LYS A 42 -6.81 -2.91 2.46
N GLN A 43 -7.18 -2.47 1.26
CA GLN A 43 -6.69 -3.03 0.01
C GLN A 43 -5.16 -2.92 -0.10
N VAL A 44 -4.60 -1.74 0.17
CA VAL A 44 -3.15 -1.49 0.17
C VAL A 44 -2.43 -2.38 1.20
N LEU A 45 -2.97 -2.53 2.41
CA LEU A 45 -2.41 -3.42 3.44
C LEU A 45 -2.49 -4.90 3.08
N LEU A 46 -3.52 -5.33 2.33
CA LEU A 46 -3.64 -6.71 1.87
C LEU A 46 -2.68 -7.00 0.72
N ARG A 47 -2.44 -6.01 -0.16
CA ARG A 47 -1.42 -6.09 -1.21
C ARG A 47 -0.01 -6.15 -0.62
N ASP A 48 0.27 -5.28 0.35
CA ASP A 48 1.59 -5.14 0.98
C ASP A 48 1.51 -5.33 2.52
N PRO A 49 1.55 -6.59 3.00
CA PRO A 49 1.47 -6.88 4.44
C PRO A 49 2.64 -6.34 5.25
N CYS A 50 3.81 -6.19 4.62
CA CYS A 50 5.01 -5.62 5.23
C CYS A 50 5.26 -4.19 4.73
N CYS A 51 5.93 -3.37 5.54
CA CYS A 51 6.41 -2.07 5.11
C CYS A 51 7.39 -2.24 3.93
N PRO A 52 7.14 -1.65 2.74
CA PRO A 52 7.96 -1.89 1.55
C PRO A 52 9.30 -1.14 1.53
N PHE A 53 9.81 -0.72 2.69
CA PHE A 53 11.14 -0.11 2.80
C PHE A 53 12.21 -1.23 2.81
N PRO A 54 13.38 -1.05 2.18
CA PRO A 54 14.41 -2.09 2.11
C PRO A 54 14.72 -2.73 3.46
N TYR A 55 14.63 -4.07 3.52
CA TYR A 55 14.86 -4.91 4.70
C TYR A 55 13.95 -4.66 5.91
N CYS A 56 12.86 -3.90 5.76
CA CYS A 56 11.90 -3.76 6.84
C CYS A 56 11.09 -5.04 7.03
N SER A 57 10.92 -5.46 8.28
CA SER A 57 10.11 -6.61 8.69
C SER A 57 8.85 -6.20 9.48
N ASN A 58 8.46 -4.93 9.42
CA ASN A 58 7.30 -4.43 10.17
C ASN A 58 5.99 -4.89 9.52
N LEU A 59 5.33 -5.85 10.17
CA LEU A 59 4.03 -6.43 9.79
C LEU A 59 2.83 -5.75 10.47
N SER A 60 3.04 -4.67 11.22
CA SER A 60 1.93 -3.92 11.84
C SER A 60 0.93 -3.50 10.78
N ARG A 61 -0.37 -3.54 11.12
CA ARG A 61 -1.43 -3.00 10.27
C ARG A 61 -1.59 -1.49 10.44
N HIS A 62 -0.96 -0.90 11.45
CA HIS A 62 -0.90 0.55 11.66
C HIS A 62 0.29 1.12 10.89
N LYS A 63 0.06 1.39 9.61
CA LYS A 63 1.03 2.00 8.70
C LYS A 63 0.44 3.28 8.10
N ASP A 64 1.31 4.20 7.74
CA ASP A 64 0.95 5.41 7.01
C ASP A 64 0.83 5.04 5.53
N ASN A 65 -0.28 5.40 4.88
CA ASN A 65 -0.43 5.24 3.44
C ASN A 65 0.31 6.41 2.77
N ASP A 66 1.56 6.16 2.36
CA ASP A 66 2.40 7.13 1.67
C ASP A 66 1.94 7.28 0.22
N HIS A 67 1.69 8.52 -0.22
CA HIS A 67 1.55 8.82 -1.63
C HIS A 67 2.93 8.70 -2.31
N VAL A 68 3.05 7.74 -3.23
CA VAL A 68 4.32 7.46 -3.95
C VAL A 68 4.72 8.68 -4.77
N VAL A 69 3.81 9.13 -5.63
CA VAL A 69 3.80 10.47 -6.20
C VAL A 69 3.06 11.37 -5.22
N PRO A 70 3.69 12.41 -4.66
CA PRO A 70 3.07 13.29 -3.69
C PRO A 70 1.72 13.84 -4.17
N PHE A 71 0.76 13.94 -3.26
CA PHE A 71 -0.52 14.57 -3.53
C PHE A 71 -0.32 16.07 -3.77
N ASP A 72 -0.82 16.55 -4.89
CA ASP A 72 -0.91 17.95 -5.29
C ASP A 72 -2.29 18.51 -4.86
N PRO A 73 -2.35 19.44 -3.89
CA PRO A 73 -3.59 20.06 -3.48
C PRO A 73 -4.17 21.02 -4.52
N GLY A 74 -3.44 21.34 -5.59
CA GLY A 74 -3.78 22.40 -6.52
C GLY A 74 -3.58 23.80 -5.91
N ASP A 75 -3.83 24.81 -6.74
CA ASP A 75 -3.85 26.20 -6.30
C ASP A 75 -5.12 26.52 -5.50
N ALA A 76 -5.11 27.59 -4.70
CA ALA A 76 -6.23 27.97 -3.82
C ALA A 76 -7.60 28.10 -4.54
N ASP A 77 -7.58 28.47 -5.81
CA ASP A 77 -8.78 28.67 -6.65
C ASP A 77 -9.10 27.46 -7.55
N GLN A 78 -8.28 26.40 -7.50
CA GLN A 78 -8.42 25.23 -8.35
C GLN A 78 -8.67 23.97 -7.52
N ARG A 79 -9.56 23.11 -8.02
CA ARG A 79 -9.74 21.78 -7.43
C ARG A 79 -8.45 20.97 -7.65
N PRO A 80 -8.01 20.14 -6.68
CA PRO A 80 -6.91 19.22 -6.89
C PRO A 80 -7.12 18.40 -8.17
N PRO A 81 -6.03 18.10 -8.93
CA PRO A 81 -6.11 17.14 -10.02
C PRO A 81 -6.79 15.84 -9.53
N PRO A 82 -7.73 15.27 -10.31
CA PRO A 82 -8.48 14.11 -9.86
C PRO A 82 -7.63 12.84 -9.81
N GLY A 83 -8.09 11.88 -9.01
CA GLY A 83 -7.58 10.51 -9.02
C GLY A 83 -6.20 10.26 -8.39
N GLN A 84 -5.64 11.25 -7.68
CA GLN A 84 -4.31 11.16 -7.08
C GLN A 84 -4.21 10.15 -5.92
N THR A 85 -5.30 9.95 -5.19
CA THR A 85 -5.37 8.95 -4.13
C THR A 85 -5.97 7.68 -4.70
N SER A 86 -5.10 6.73 -5.02
CA SER A 86 -5.46 5.43 -5.60
C SER A 86 -4.57 4.33 -5.05
N PRO A 87 -4.98 3.05 -5.08
CA PRO A 87 -4.11 1.94 -4.70
C PRO A 87 -2.77 1.97 -5.44
N ASP A 88 -2.76 2.37 -6.71
CA ASP A 88 -1.56 2.44 -7.56
C ASP A 88 -0.59 3.55 -7.14
N ASN A 89 -1.05 4.53 -6.35
CA ASN A 89 -0.23 5.62 -5.83
C ASN A 89 -0.02 5.56 -4.30
N LEU A 90 -0.41 4.48 -3.63
CA LEU A 90 -0.27 4.36 -2.17
C LEU A 90 0.67 3.21 -1.78
N ALA A 91 1.56 3.44 -0.83
CA ALA A 91 2.42 2.43 -0.22
C ALA A 91 2.29 2.44 1.31
N PRO A 92 2.13 1.29 1.99
CA PRO A 92 1.91 1.29 3.44
C PRO A 92 3.26 1.30 4.17
N LEU A 93 3.81 2.48 4.44
CA LEU A 93 5.06 2.65 5.18
C LEU A 93 4.83 2.68 6.68
N CYS A 94 5.70 2.04 7.47
CA CYS A 94 5.68 2.28 8.91
C CYS A 94 6.07 3.74 9.20
N ARG A 95 5.54 4.32 10.28
CA ARG A 95 5.79 5.72 10.68
C ARG A 95 7.26 6.13 10.61
N ARG A 96 8.17 5.24 11.01
CA ARG A 96 9.62 5.46 10.96
C ARG A 96 10.12 5.68 9.52
N HIS A 97 9.77 4.79 8.60
CA HIS A 97 10.26 4.86 7.21
C HIS A 97 9.51 5.91 6.39
N HIS A 98 8.23 6.17 6.71
CA HIS A 98 7.52 7.31 6.14
C HIS A 98 8.23 8.64 6.43
N ARG A 99 8.64 8.85 7.69
CA ARG A 99 9.44 10.03 8.08
C ARG A 99 10.81 10.07 7.40
N ILE A 100 11.50 8.94 7.29
CA ILE A 100 12.78 8.87 6.57
C ILE A 100 12.59 9.32 5.11
N LYS A 101 11.61 8.76 4.39
CA LYS A 101 11.32 9.18 3.01
C LYS A 101 10.95 10.67 2.92
N THR A 102 10.16 11.17 3.86
CA THR A 102 9.71 12.57 3.86
C THR A 102 10.85 13.57 4.11
N HIS A 103 11.80 13.23 5.00
CA HIS A 103 12.81 14.17 5.49
C HIS A 103 14.23 13.85 5.02
N SER A 104 14.38 13.01 4.00
CA SER A 104 15.69 12.68 3.44
C SER A 104 15.62 12.53 1.92
N VAL A 105 16.76 12.22 1.31
CA VAL A 105 16.87 12.01 -0.14
C VAL A 105 16.47 10.58 -0.58
N TRP A 106 15.98 9.74 0.33
CA TRP A 106 15.41 8.45 -0.04
C TRP A 106 14.20 8.66 -0.96
N ARG A 107 14.20 7.99 -2.10
CA ARG A 107 13.11 8.05 -3.08
C ARG A 107 12.82 6.67 -3.64
N TYR A 108 11.62 6.49 -4.16
CA TYR A 108 11.25 5.26 -4.84
C TYR A 108 10.19 5.51 -5.90
N ILE A 109 10.08 4.56 -6.81
CA ILE A 109 8.91 4.42 -7.68
C ILE A 109 8.22 3.11 -7.36
N MET A 110 6.90 3.07 -7.56
CA MET A 110 6.15 1.83 -7.66
C MET A 110 6.19 1.39 -9.11
N ALA A 111 6.65 0.16 -9.37
CA ALA A 111 6.67 -0.42 -10.71
C ALA A 111 5.29 -1.08 -10.97
N PRO A 112 5.07 -2.41 -11.04
CA PRO A 112 3.72 -2.90 -10.81
C PRO A 112 3.33 -2.68 -9.33
N PRO A 113 2.04 -2.52 -9.02
CA PRO A 113 1.57 -2.44 -7.64
C PRO A 113 2.12 -3.58 -6.77
N GLY A 114 2.75 -3.22 -5.65
CA GLY A 114 3.42 -4.16 -4.74
C GLY A 114 4.87 -4.47 -5.08
N THR A 115 5.47 -3.79 -6.07
CA THR A 115 6.91 -3.82 -6.33
C THR A 115 7.48 -2.41 -6.32
N TYR A 116 8.50 -2.20 -5.51
CA TYR A 116 9.06 -0.89 -5.21
C TYR A 116 10.54 -0.84 -5.56
N LEU A 117 10.94 0.19 -6.30
CA LEU A 117 12.34 0.43 -6.66
C LEU A 117 12.85 1.62 -5.86
N TRP A 118 13.56 1.34 -4.78
CA TRP A 118 14.14 2.34 -3.89
C TRP A 118 15.51 2.78 -4.36
N THR A 119 15.80 4.07 -4.18
CA THR A 119 17.14 4.66 -4.31
C THR A 119 17.52 5.28 -2.98
N SER A 120 18.67 4.88 -2.44
CA SER A 120 19.23 5.41 -1.20
C SER A 120 19.98 6.73 -1.43
N PRO A 121 20.33 7.47 -0.36
CA PRO A 121 21.19 8.66 -0.44
C PRO A 121 22.54 8.45 -1.12
N HIS A 122 23.06 7.23 -1.07
CA HIS A 122 24.34 6.85 -1.69
C HIS A 122 24.15 6.18 -3.05
N CYS A 123 23.04 6.48 -3.73
CA CYS A 123 22.67 5.95 -5.04
C CYS A 123 22.51 4.42 -5.12
N ARG A 124 22.54 3.69 -3.99
CA ARG A 124 22.24 2.26 -3.98
C ARG A 124 20.77 2.00 -4.25
N ARG A 125 20.48 1.03 -5.12
CA ARG A 125 19.15 0.65 -5.58
C ARG A 125 18.72 -0.70 -5.03
N TYR A 126 17.44 -0.79 -4.69
CA TYR A 126 16.82 -1.98 -4.13
C TYR A 126 15.46 -2.23 -4.77
N ARG A 127 15.18 -3.47 -5.15
CA ARG A 127 13.81 -3.95 -5.42
C ARG A 127 13.23 -4.50 -4.13
N VAL A 128 12.03 -4.06 -3.77
CA VAL A 128 11.25 -4.62 -2.66
C VAL A 128 9.92 -5.11 -3.19
N ASP A 129 9.63 -6.38 -3.00
CA ASP A 129 8.38 -7.03 -3.40
C ASP A 129 7.97 -8.08 -2.34
N ASN A 130 6.96 -8.91 -2.63
CA ASN A 130 6.47 -9.93 -1.71
C ASN A 130 7.49 -11.05 -1.40
N THR A 131 8.59 -11.14 -2.16
CA THR A 131 9.69 -12.09 -1.92
C THR A 131 10.80 -11.50 -1.04
N GLY A 132 10.74 -10.20 -0.74
CA GLY A 132 11.69 -9.50 0.12
C GLY A 132 12.44 -8.39 -0.60
N THR A 133 13.69 -8.15 -0.19
CA THR A 133 14.55 -7.09 -0.73
C THR A 133 15.69 -7.67 -1.56
N THR A 134 15.87 -7.17 -2.78
CA THR A 134 16.97 -7.51 -3.69
C THR A 134 17.80 -6.26 -4.02
N PRO A 135 19.09 -6.21 -3.68
CA PRO A 135 20.00 -5.17 -4.18
C PRO A 135 20.13 -5.23 -5.71
N LEU A 136 20.16 -4.08 -6.38
CA LEU A 136 20.25 -4.00 -7.85
C LEU A 136 21.61 -3.52 -8.37
N ASP A 137 22.50 -3.05 -7.47
CA ASP A 137 23.82 -2.51 -7.83
C ASP A 137 24.98 -3.45 -7.47
N THR A 138 24.68 -4.72 -7.24
CA THR A 138 25.72 -5.75 -7.05
C THR A 138 26.21 -6.23 -8.42
N GLY A 139 27.20 -5.51 -8.94
CA GLY A 139 28.09 -5.92 -10.03
C GLY A 139 29.53 -5.80 -9.57
#